data_AF-A0A7K7NLK2-F1
#
_entry.id   AF-A0A7K7NLK2-F1
#
_cell.length_a   1.000
_cell.length_b   1.000
_cell.length_c   1.000
_cell.angle_alpha   90.00
_cell.angle_beta   90.00
_cell.angle_gamma   90.00
#
_symmetry.space_group_name_H-M   'P 1'
#
loop_
_entity.id
_entity.type
_entity.pdbx_description
1 polymer ?
#
loop_
_entity_poly.entity_id
_entity_poly.type
_entity_poly.pdbx_seq_one_letter_code
_entity_poly.pdbx_strand_id
1 'polypeptide(L)'
;MKPFLLLSKQSTALITHCLQSSESTPPHTLPKLYINRHLAREHRSNPALDPSCRNTVFTQVRQRHAPCQLPARMCMGLLLPHRWPLSYSQWWECEFITEGVIDNGGGFRDSLSDISEELCPSSGDVAVPLPFFVRTSNKGNSGSDTRDLYVPNPSCRDFPKYEWIGQLMGAALRSKEFLILALPALVWKQLAGEEVSWSKDFATVDSELVKLLEVLEGVDREAFEFMFGRELTYTIVRSDQRVVELIPNGSSTVVCYEDRKEFIRLVQRARLEESKEQIAAMRAGLLSVVPQPVLDLLTWQQLEKKVCGNPEITVAELRRFITFEDFPSDDTRIQNFLEALDNFTSEDLSRFLKFVTGRSRLPVQITVYPERENLNALDLMPQASTCSCCFYLPNYSSAKACEELLRYAVYNCMSIDTDRNPWD
;
A
#
# COMPACT_ATOMS: atom_id res chain seq x y z
N MET A 1 -2.35 28.39 -6.47
CA MET A 1 -1.56 28.43 -7.73
C MET A 1 -1.53 27.09 -8.49
N LYS A 2 -1.92 25.95 -7.89
CA LYS A 2 -2.00 24.63 -8.56
C LYS A 2 -3.05 24.43 -9.67
N PRO A 3 -4.28 25.00 -9.62
CA PRO A 3 -5.33 24.54 -10.53
C PRO A 3 -5.10 24.88 -12.02
N PHE A 4 -4.29 25.91 -12.32
CA PHE A 4 -4.06 26.34 -13.70
C PHE A 4 -3.05 25.46 -14.47
N LEU A 5 -2.08 24.84 -13.81
CA LEU A 5 -1.06 24.02 -14.48
C LEU A 5 -1.51 22.56 -14.68
N LEU A 6 -2.33 22.02 -13.77
CA LEU A 6 -2.90 20.67 -13.87
C LEU A 6 -3.79 20.49 -15.12
N LEU A 7 -4.44 21.57 -15.56
CA LEU A 7 -5.31 21.59 -16.74
C LEU A 7 -4.55 21.82 -18.06
N SER A 8 -3.22 22.02 -18.01
CA SER A 8 -2.42 22.17 -19.23
C SER A 8 -2.30 20.83 -19.95
N LYS A 9 -2.61 20.82 -21.26
CA LYS A 9 -2.37 19.65 -22.13
C LYS A 9 -0.90 19.21 -22.18
N GLN A 10 0.02 20.01 -21.62
CA GLN A 10 1.46 19.74 -21.55
C GLN A 10 1.93 19.18 -20.19
N SER A 11 1.05 19.04 -19.18
CA SER A 11 1.44 18.61 -17.82
C SER A 11 2.23 17.30 -17.82
N THR A 12 1.77 16.28 -18.56
CA THR A 12 2.47 15.00 -18.71
C THR A 12 3.86 15.15 -19.33
N ALA A 13 4.00 16.00 -20.36
CA ALA A 13 5.29 16.23 -21.02
C ALA A 13 6.27 16.94 -20.08
N LEU A 14 5.79 17.93 -19.32
CA LEU A 14 6.57 18.63 -18.30
C LEU A 14 7.02 17.71 -17.17
N ILE A 15 6.13 16.85 -16.67
CA ILE A 15 6.48 15.83 -15.66
C ILE A 15 7.60 14.93 -16.18
N THR A 16 7.44 14.37 -17.39
CA THR A 16 8.45 13.51 -18.01
C THR A 16 9.78 14.24 -18.17
N HIS A 17 9.77 15.47 -18.67
CA HIS A 17 10.96 16.29 -18.82
C HIS A 17 11.65 16.58 -17.47
N CYS A 18 10.90 16.95 -16.43
CA CYS A 18 11.45 17.23 -15.09
C CYS A 18 12.04 15.96 -14.46
N LEU A 19 11.41 14.80 -14.65
CA LEU A 19 11.97 13.53 -14.19
C LEU A 19 13.25 13.20 -14.95
N GLN A 20 13.25 13.25 -16.28
CA GLN A 20 14.42 12.96 -17.11
C GLN A 20 15.61 13.89 -16.83
N SER A 21 15.37 15.20 -16.77
CA SER A 21 16.43 16.19 -16.52
C SER A 21 17.01 16.15 -15.11
N SER A 22 16.35 15.47 -14.17
CA SER A 22 16.83 15.27 -12.80
C SER A 22 17.43 13.88 -12.55
N GLU A 23 17.56 13.04 -13.58
CA GLU A 23 18.13 11.68 -13.46
C GLU A 23 19.55 11.69 -12.91
N SER A 24 19.83 10.74 -12.03
CA SER A 24 21.19 10.46 -11.58
C SER A 24 21.83 9.44 -12.53
N THR A 25 23.16 9.49 -12.67
CA THR A 25 23.89 8.49 -13.46
C THR A 25 23.77 7.12 -12.79
N PRO A 26 23.24 6.07 -13.47
CA PRO A 26 23.08 4.76 -12.86
C PRO A 26 24.40 4.20 -12.32
N PRO A 27 24.38 3.48 -11.19
CA PRO A 27 25.59 2.83 -10.68
C PRO A 27 26.08 1.75 -11.65
N HIS A 28 27.40 1.60 -11.77
CA HIS A 28 28.02 0.58 -12.63
C HIS A 28 27.68 -0.86 -12.21
N THR A 29 27.40 -1.07 -10.92
CA THR A 29 27.00 -2.36 -10.36
C THR A 29 25.82 -2.12 -9.41
N LEU A 30 24.76 -2.91 -9.56
CA LEU A 30 23.64 -2.84 -8.63
C LEU A 30 24.07 -3.35 -7.24
N PRO A 31 23.55 -2.74 -6.17
CA PRO A 31 23.81 -3.21 -4.82
C PRO A 31 23.11 -4.57 -4.63
N LYS A 32 23.89 -5.59 -4.26
CA LYS A 32 23.37 -6.90 -3.90
C LYS A 32 22.98 -6.94 -2.42
N LEU A 33 21.76 -7.38 -2.15
CA LEU A 33 21.16 -7.51 -0.83
C LEU A 33 20.90 -8.98 -0.51
N TYR A 34 21.21 -9.36 0.73
CA TYR A 34 20.90 -10.67 1.28
C TYR A 34 19.77 -10.50 2.29
N ILE A 35 18.60 -11.04 1.99
CA ILE A 35 17.39 -10.86 2.79
C ILE A 35 17.00 -12.18 3.43
N ASN A 36 16.89 -12.22 4.75
CA ASN A 36 16.38 -13.37 5.50
C ASN A 36 14.88 -13.20 5.73
N ARG A 37 14.08 -13.84 4.88
CA ARG A 37 12.61 -13.85 4.99
C ARG A 37 12.09 -14.69 6.15
N HIS A 38 12.83 -15.71 6.56
CA HIS A 38 12.43 -16.52 7.71
C HIS A 38 12.37 -15.66 8.98
N LEU A 39 13.42 -14.87 9.25
CA LEU A 39 13.43 -13.94 10.38
C LEU A 39 12.34 -12.85 10.27
N ALA A 40 12.06 -12.37 9.05
CA ALA A 40 10.97 -11.42 8.83
C ALA A 40 9.59 -12.04 9.10
N ARG A 41 9.38 -13.31 8.72
CA ARG A 41 8.17 -14.08 9.03
C ARG A 41 8.01 -14.30 10.53
N GLU A 42 9.06 -14.70 11.23
CA GLU A 42 9.05 -14.83 12.70
C GLU A 42 8.69 -13.51 13.39
N HIS A 43 9.28 -12.39 12.92
CA HIS A 43 8.94 -11.06 13.41
C HIS A 43 7.47 -10.70 13.12
N ARG A 44 6.95 -11.01 11.92
CA ARG A 44 5.55 -10.75 11.58
C ARG A 44 4.59 -11.54 12.46
N SER A 45 4.93 -12.80 12.78
CA SER A 45 4.14 -13.65 13.68
C SER A 45 4.15 -13.13 15.12
N ASN A 46 5.28 -12.58 15.58
CA ASN A 46 5.38 -12.00 16.92
C ASN A 46 6.32 -10.79 16.96
N PRO A 47 5.81 -9.57 16.67
CA PRO A 47 6.62 -8.36 16.61
C PRO A 47 7.27 -7.98 17.95
N ALA A 48 6.78 -8.54 19.08
CA ALA A 48 7.33 -8.27 20.40
C ALA A 48 8.71 -8.91 20.63
N LEU A 49 9.10 -9.92 19.84
CA LEU A 49 10.40 -10.59 19.98
C LEU A 49 11.56 -9.75 19.44
N ASP A 50 11.29 -8.85 18.50
CA ASP A 50 12.27 -7.88 17.98
C ASP A 50 11.68 -6.45 18.00
N PRO A 51 11.68 -5.78 19.16
CA PRO A 51 11.19 -4.40 19.27
C PRO A 51 11.96 -3.41 18.40
N SER A 52 13.18 -3.76 17.97
CA SER A 52 14.01 -2.92 17.11
C SER A 52 13.63 -3.03 15.62
N CYS A 53 12.77 -4.00 15.28
CA CYS A 53 12.32 -4.34 13.92
C CYS A 53 13.49 -4.66 12.97
N ARG A 54 14.65 -5.05 13.48
CA ARG A 54 15.86 -5.34 12.69
C ARG A 54 15.67 -6.46 11.69
N ASN A 55 14.87 -7.45 12.05
CA ASN A 55 14.63 -8.65 11.25
C ASN A 55 13.58 -8.45 10.15
N THR A 56 12.90 -7.30 10.10
CA THR A 56 11.95 -6.98 9.02
C THR A 56 12.66 -6.81 7.68
N VAL A 57 12.02 -7.19 6.57
CA VAL A 57 12.53 -6.95 5.23
C VAL A 57 12.79 -5.47 5.01
N PHE A 58 11.89 -4.61 5.49
CA PHE A 58 12.06 -3.15 5.52
C PHE A 58 13.40 -2.73 6.09
N THR A 59 13.75 -3.21 7.28
CA THR A 59 14.99 -2.80 7.94
C THR A 59 16.22 -3.47 7.32
N GLN A 60 16.12 -4.72 6.90
CA GLN A 60 17.19 -5.44 6.20
C GLN A 60 17.58 -4.75 4.89
N VAL A 61 16.60 -4.34 4.08
CA VAL A 61 16.83 -3.62 2.82
C VAL A 61 17.44 -2.25 3.08
N ARG A 62 16.93 -1.51 4.07
CA ARG A 62 17.47 -0.19 4.41
C ARG A 62 18.92 -0.24 4.90
N GLN A 63 19.24 -1.19 5.79
CA GLN A 63 20.51 -1.19 6.53
C GLN A 63 21.65 -1.92 5.82
N ARG A 64 21.38 -2.62 4.70
CA ARG A 64 22.33 -3.46 3.96
C ARG A 64 23.12 -4.37 4.91
N HIS A 65 22.61 -5.57 5.19
CA HIS A 65 23.43 -6.63 5.78
C HIS A 65 24.49 -7.08 4.76
N ALA A 66 25.67 -6.44 4.77
CA ALA A 66 26.84 -6.99 4.12
C ALA A 66 27.41 -8.12 5.01
N PRO A 67 27.69 -9.31 4.47
CA PRO A 67 28.55 -10.25 5.18
C PRO A 67 29.95 -9.64 5.24
N CYS A 68 30.39 -9.30 6.46
CA CYS A 68 31.74 -8.84 6.85
C CYS A 68 32.16 -7.37 6.58
N GLN A 69 32.53 -6.70 7.68
CA GLN A 69 33.68 -5.78 7.85
C GLN A 69 33.81 -4.52 6.99
N LEU A 70 32.71 -3.82 6.64
CA LEU A 70 32.81 -2.43 6.16
C LEU A 70 32.43 -1.43 7.27
N PRO A 71 33.15 -0.30 7.43
CA PRO A 71 32.86 0.67 8.48
C PRO A 71 31.43 1.22 8.37
N ALA A 72 30.71 1.31 9.49
CA ALA A 72 29.31 1.76 9.59
C ALA A 72 29.04 3.13 8.93
N ARG A 73 30.06 3.97 8.73
CA ARG A 73 29.98 5.25 8.01
C ARG A 73 29.77 5.11 6.49
N MET A 74 30.00 3.94 5.89
CA MET A 74 29.66 3.66 4.48
C MET A 74 28.32 2.91 4.31
N CYS A 75 27.65 2.56 5.41
CA CYS A 75 26.38 1.80 5.39
C CYS A 75 25.14 2.70 5.43
N MET A 76 25.30 4.03 5.36
CA MET A 76 24.18 4.97 5.26
C MET A 76 23.88 5.28 3.79
N GLY A 77 22.78 4.73 3.26
CA GLY A 77 22.02 5.35 2.18
C GLY A 77 22.64 5.33 0.78
N LEU A 78 22.87 4.16 0.19
CA LEU A 78 23.24 4.05 -1.24
C LEU A 78 22.09 3.62 -2.16
N LEU A 79 20.93 3.19 -1.63
CA LEU A 79 19.80 2.83 -2.49
C LEU A 79 19.02 4.06 -2.95
N LEU A 80 18.83 5.03 -2.05
CA LEU A 80 18.03 6.23 -2.25
C LEU A 80 18.68 7.37 -1.45
N PRO A 81 18.86 8.58 -2.03
CA PRO A 81 17.94 9.27 -2.92
C PRO A 81 18.35 9.25 -4.40
N HIS A 82 18.79 8.10 -4.91
CA HIS A 82 19.10 7.94 -6.32
C HIS A 82 17.86 8.20 -7.19
N ARG A 83 18.04 9.04 -8.21
CA ARG A 83 16.97 9.43 -9.13
C ARG A 83 17.02 8.52 -10.36
N TRP A 84 16.59 7.27 -10.16
CA TRP A 84 16.65 6.18 -11.13
C TRP A 84 15.99 6.51 -12.47
N PRO A 85 16.68 6.39 -13.62
CA PRO A 85 16.06 6.59 -14.93
C PRO A 85 14.82 5.72 -15.15
N LEU A 86 13.90 6.18 -15.99
CA LEU A 86 12.66 5.43 -16.29
C LEU A 86 12.93 4.04 -16.90
N SER A 87 14.08 3.86 -17.56
CA SER A 87 14.51 2.57 -18.13
C SER A 87 14.96 1.56 -17.08
N TYR A 88 15.25 1.99 -15.84
CA TYR A 88 15.66 1.11 -14.75
C TYR A 88 14.44 0.52 -14.04
N SER A 89 14.29 -0.80 -14.13
CA SER A 89 13.23 -1.57 -13.47
C SER A 89 13.69 -2.28 -12.18
N GLN A 90 14.94 -2.06 -11.75
CA GLN A 90 15.52 -2.74 -10.60
C GLN A 90 16.48 -1.81 -9.84
N TRP A 91 16.30 -1.67 -8.52
CA TRP A 91 17.11 -0.77 -7.69
C TRP A 91 18.19 -1.51 -6.89
N TRP A 92 18.00 -2.82 -6.67
CA TRP A 92 18.95 -3.71 -6.03
C TRP A 92 18.80 -5.14 -6.55
N GLU A 93 19.87 -5.92 -6.46
CA GLU A 93 19.83 -7.37 -6.62
C GLU A 93 19.44 -8.01 -5.29
N CYS A 94 18.59 -9.02 -5.32
CA CYS A 94 18.07 -9.67 -4.12
C CYS A 94 18.40 -11.16 -4.11
N GLU A 95 19.03 -11.63 -3.04
CA GLU A 95 19.24 -13.04 -2.74
C GLU A 95 18.57 -13.35 -1.40
N PHE A 96 17.55 -14.21 -1.42
CA PHE A 96 16.90 -14.64 -0.21
C PHE A 96 17.73 -15.72 0.48
N ILE A 97 18.12 -15.48 1.72
CA ILE A 97 18.92 -16.42 2.50
C ILE A 97 18.06 -17.68 2.69
N THR A 98 18.61 -18.85 2.36
CA THR A 98 17.97 -20.19 2.38
C THR A 98 16.88 -20.46 1.35
N GLU A 99 16.45 -19.48 0.56
CA GLU A 99 15.49 -19.65 -0.53
C GLU A 99 16.25 -19.53 -1.86
N GLY A 100 16.24 -20.58 -2.69
CA GLY A 100 16.93 -20.54 -3.99
C GLY A 100 16.27 -19.52 -4.93
N VAL A 101 16.89 -18.36 -5.15
CA VAL A 101 16.37 -17.36 -6.09
C VAL A 101 16.78 -17.75 -7.52
N ILE A 102 15.80 -18.04 -8.37
CA ILE A 102 16.01 -18.43 -9.77
C ILE A 102 16.15 -17.20 -10.69
N ASP A 103 15.48 -16.08 -10.37
CA ASP A 103 15.52 -14.82 -11.11
C ASP A 103 15.74 -13.61 -10.19
N ASN A 104 16.78 -12.82 -10.49
CA ASN A 104 17.14 -11.60 -9.76
C ASN A 104 16.06 -10.50 -9.86
N GLY A 105 15.27 -10.49 -10.94
CA GLY A 105 14.16 -9.54 -11.13
C GLY A 105 12.97 -9.85 -10.22
N GLY A 106 12.62 -11.14 -10.09
CA GLY A 106 11.60 -11.63 -9.14
C GLY A 106 11.94 -11.24 -7.70
N GLY A 107 13.16 -11.53 -7.24
CA GLY A 107 13.55 -11.25 -5.85
C GLY A 107 13.47 -9.77 -5.45
N PHE A 108 13.83 -8.85 -6.35
CA PHE A 108 13.66 -7.41 -6.13
C PHE A 108 12.17 -7.05 -5.94
N ARG A 109 11.31 -7.47 -6.85
CA ARG A 109 9.87 -7.18 -6.80
C ARG A 109 9.22 -7.78 -5.57
N ASP A 110 9.60 -9.00 -5.20
CA ASP A 110 9.05 -9.64 -4.02
C ASP A 110 9.51 -8.93 -2.74
N SER A 111 10.75 -8.42 -2.70
CA SER A 111 11.21 -7.61 -1.56
C SER A 111 10.41 -6.30 -1.40
N LEU A 112 9.96 -5.68 -2.50
CA LEU A 112 9.06 -4.52 -2.44
C LEU A 112 7.66 -4.91 -1.95
N SER A 113 7.16 -6.07 -2.38
CA SER A 113 5.89 -6.63 -1.88
C SER A 113 5.97 -6.93 -0.38
N ASP A 114 7.07 -7.54 0.08
CA ASP A 114 7.30 -7.83 1.50
C ASP A 114 7.35 -6.54 2.34
N ILE A 115 8.08 -5.53 1.88
CA ILE A 115 8.11 -4.20 2.49
C ILE A 115 6.71 -3.60 2.58
N SER A 116 5.95 -3.67 1.49
CA SER A 116 4.60 -3.12 1.43
C SER A 116 3.66 -3.83 2.42
N GLU A 117 3.73 -5.15 2.49
CA GLU A 117 2.94 -5.98 3.41
C GLU A 117 3.37 -5.77 4.88
N GLU A 118 4.65 -5.47 5.15
CA GLU A 118 5.09 -5.07 6.50
C GLU A 118 4.62 -3.67 6.90
N LEU A 119 4.53 -2.73 5.95
CA LEU A 119 4.07 -1.35 6.21
C LEU A 119 2.55 -1.24 6.33
N CYS A 120 1.82 -1.93 5.45
CA CYS A 120 0.36 -1.91 5.36
C CYS A 120 -0.15 -3.34 5.09
N PRO A 121 -0.26 -4.19 6.12
CA PRO A 121 -0.74 -5.55 5.96
C PRO A 121 -2.09 -5.62 5.23
N SER A 122 -2.19 -6.52 4.25
CA SER A 122 -3.40 -6.71 3.45
C SER A 122 -4.57 -7.28 4.27
N SER A 123 -4.27 -8.02 5.34
CA SER A 123 -5.27 -8.64 6.22
C SER A 123 -5.47 -7.81 7.49
N GLY A 124 -6.74 -7.53 7.80
CA GLY A 124 -7.14 -6.84 9.03
C GLY A 124 -6.82 -7.61 10.31
N ASP A 125 -6.66 -8.94 10.25
CA ASP A 125 -6.48 -9.81 11.42
C ASP A 125 -5.01 -9.96 11.84
N VAL A 126 -4.07 -9.55 10.99
CA VAL A 126 -2.63 -9.65 11.26
C VAL A 126 -2.17 -8.47 12.11
N ALA A 127 -1.25 -8.67 13.06
CA ALA A 127 -0.64 -7.56 13.79
C ALA A 127 0.15 -6.66 12.81
N VAL A 128 0.16 -5.34 13.02
CA VAL A 128 1.00 -4.46 12.19
C VAL A 128 2.46 -4.66 12.62
N PRO A 129 3.35 -5.18 11.76
CA PRO A 129 4.68 -5.60 12.20
C PRO A 129 5.66 -4.44 12.35
N LEU A 130 5.37 -3.29 11.72
CA LEU A 130 6.18 -2.09 11.80
C LEU A 130 5.46 -0.96 12.53
N PRO A 131 6.14 -0.17 13.39
CA PRO A 131 5.50 0.87 14.19
C PRO A 131 5.22 2.17 13.41
N PHE A 132 5.44 2.19 12.09
CA PHE A 132 5.34 3.42 11.28
C PHE A 132 3.91 3.77 10.88
N PHE A 133 3.03 2.78 10.79
CA PHE A 133 1.64 2.98 10.42
C PHE A 133 0.74 2.31 11.45
N VAL A 134 -0.44 2.87 11.66
CA VAL A 134 -1.51 2.30 12.46
C VAL A 134 -2.78 2.24 11.61
N ARG A 135 -3.65 1.28 11.92
CA ARG A 135 -4.94 1.17 11.23
C ARG A 135 -5.82 2.37 11.55
N THR A 136 -6.66 2.74 10.60
CA THR A 136 -7.69 3.76 10.80
C THR A 136 -8.73 3.30 11.83
N SER A 137 -9.44 4.25 12.44
CA SER A 137 -10.55 3.97 13.36
C SER A 137 -11.71 3.23 12.68
N ASN A 138 -11.84 3.36 11.36
CA ASN A 138 -12.89 2.71 10.56
C ASN A 138 -12.86 1.17 10.55
N LYS A 139 -11.80 0.51 11.09
CA LYS A 139 -11.69 -0.95 11.14
C LYS A 139 -12.90 -1.64 11.79
N GLY A 140 -13.50 -1.02 12.81
CA GLY A 140 -14.65 -1.57 13.54
C GLY A 140 -15.99 -1.51 12.78
N ASN A 141 -16.06 -0.77 11.67
CA ASN A 141 -17.32 -0.50 10.98
C ASN A 141 -17.51 -1.45 9.80
N SER A 142 -18.42 -2.43 9.94
CA SER A 142 -18.57 -3.61 9.08
C SER A 142 -19.01 -3.35 7.63
N GLY A 143 -19.28 -2.10 7.24
CA GLY A 143 -19.84 -1.74 5.94
C GLY A 143 -19.05 -0.75 5.08
N SER A 144 -17.79 -0.42 5.38
CA SER A 144 -17.01 0.53 4.56
C SER A 144 -15.84 -0.12 3.81
N ASP A 145 -15.62 0.32 2.57
CA ASP A 145 -14.44 0.01 1.73
C ASP A 145 -13.12 0.59 2.29
N THR A 146 -13.16 1.22 3.48
CA THR A 146 -12.03 1.90 4.12
C THR A 146 -11.49 1.19 5.37
N ARG A 147 -11.96 -0.04 5.63
CA ARG A 147 -11.58 -0.84 6.82
C ARG A 147 -10.08 -1.15 6.90
N ASP A 148 -9.42 -1.27 5.75
CA ASP A 148 -8.03 -1.73 5.64
C ASP A 148 -7.06 -0.60 5.28
N LEU A 149 -7.38 0.64 5.69
CA LEU A 149 -6.50 1.79 5.50
C LEU A 149 -5.61 2.03 6.72
N TYR A 150 -4.48 2.68 6.44
CA TYR A 150 -3.43 2.96 7.39
C TYR A 150 -3.07 4.44 7.40
N VAL A 151 -2.85 5.00 8.59
CA VAL A 151 -2.33 6.35 8.78
C VAL A 151 -0.98 6.30 9.49
N PRO A 152 -0.06 7.25 9.23
CA PRO A 152 1.22 7.26 9.93
C PRO A 152 1.02 7.32 11.43
N ASN A 153 1.75 6.49 12.17
CA ASN A 153 1.65 6.41 13.63
C ASN A 153 2.11 7.73 14.28
N PRO A 154 1.20 8.50 14.90
CA PRO A 154 1.55 9.78 15.51
C PRO A 154 2.59 9.67 16.64
N SER A 155 2.69 8.52 17.31
CA SER A 155 3.65 8.28 18.39
C SER A 155 5.04 7.87 17.89
N CYS A 156 5.18 7.45 16.63
CA CYS A 156 6.47 7.03 16.10
C CYS A 156 7.32 8.25 15.72
N ARG A 157 8.52 8.36 16.31
CA ARG A 157 9.46 9.47 16.09
C ARG A 157 10.67 9.09 15.22
N ASP A 158 10.63 7.93 14.57
CA ASP A 158 11.69 7.50 13.66
C ASP A 158 11.56 8.18 12.29
N PHE A 159 11.73 9.50 12.27
CA PHE A 159 11.63 10.33 11.07
C PHE A 159 12.57 9.87 9.94
N PRO A 160 13.80 9.39 10.18
CA PRO A 160 14.62 8.82 9.12
C PRO A 160 13.98 7.59 8.43
N LYS A 161 13.19 6.76 9.14
CA LYS A 161 12.44 5.65 8.52
C LYS A 161 11.27 6.15 7.68
N TYR A 162 10.57 7.18 8.15
CA TYR A 162 9.56 7.87 7.32
C TYR A 162 10.15 8.52 6.08
N GLU A 163 11.30 9.17 6.19
CA GLU A 163 12.02 9.74 5.05
C GLU A 163 12.38 8.65 4.04
N TRP A 164 12.86 7.49 4.51
CA TRP A 164 13.15 6.36 3.62
C TRP A 164 11.89 5.78 2.95
N ILE A 165 10.75 5.70 3.65
CA ILE A 165 9.46 5.37 3.02
C ILE A 165 9.15 6.37 1.89
N GLY A 166 9.30 7.66 2.16
CA GLY A 166 9.13 8.72 1.16
C GLY A 166 10.05 8.56 -0.05
N GLN A 167 11.30 8.19 0.18
CA GLN A 167 12.26 7.90 -0.88
C GLN A 167 11.83 6.70 -1.74
N LEU A 168 11.33 5.61 -1.13
CA LEU A 168 10.78 4.45 -1.85
C LEU A 168 9.58 4.87 -2.71
N MET A 169 8.69 5.72 -2.18
CA MET A 169 7.58 6.28 -2.96
C MET A 169 8.07 7.09 -4.16
N GLY A 170 9.13 7.88 -3.98
CA GLY A 170 9.74 8.63 -5.08
C GLY A 170 10.40 7.74 -6.13
N ALA A 171 11.02 6.63 -5.72
CA ALA A 171 11.59 5.65 -6.62
C ALA A 171 10.50 4.93 -7.43
N ALA A 172 9.41 4.53 -6.78
CA ALA A 172 8.24 3.95 -7.44
C ALA A 172 7.67 4.93 -8.49
N LEU A 173 7.45 6.20 -8.13
CA LEU A 173 6.95 7.25 -9.02
C LEU A 173 7.77 7.43 -10.30
N ARG A 174 9.09 7.25 -10.20
CA ARG A 174 10.05 7.39 -11.30
C ARG A 174 10.14 6.16 -12.20
N SER A 175 9.73 5.00 -11.70
CA SER A 175 9.94 3.70 -12.33
C SER A 175 8.62 3.09 -12.81
N LYS A 176 8.67 1.82 -13.20
CA LYS A 176 7.48 1.00 -13.49
C LYS A 176 7.15 0.03 -12.34
N GLU A 177 7.73 0.26 -11.16
CA GLU A 177 7.58 -0.59 -9.99
C GLU A 177 6.73 0.12 -8.94
N PHE A 178 5.97 -0.65 -8.18
CA PHE A 178 4.93 -0.12 -7.28
C PHE A 178 5.14 -0.58 -5.85
N LEU A 179 4.70 0.25 -4.92
CA LEU A 179 4.50 -0.12 -3.52
C LEU A 179 3.03 -0.39 -3.28
N ILE A 180 2.68 -1.34 -2.42
CA ILE A 180 1.28 -1.61 -2.07
C ILE A 180 1.00 -0.93 -0.74
N LEU A 181 0.73 0.38 -0.79
CA LEU A 181 0.40 1.19 0.40
C LEU A 181 -1.09 1.51 0.43
N ALA A 182 -1.79 1.08 1.47
CA ALA A 182 -3.21 1.33 1.67
C ALA A 182 -3.43 2.57 2.55
N LEU A 183 -3.16 3.76 2.00
CA LEU A 183 -3.26 5.04 2.72
C LEU A 183 -4.54 5.81 2.30
N PRO A 184 -5.21 6.52 3.23
CA PRO A 184 -6.39 7.32 2.92
C PRO A 184 -6.04 8.59 2.13
N ALA A 185 -7.04 9.16 1.45
CA ALA A 185 -6.92 10.41 0.70
C ALA A 185 -6.31 11.55 1.53
N LEU A 186 -6.58 11.58 2.84
CA LEU A 186 -5.99 12.51 3.79
C LEU A 186 -4.45 12.51 3.77
N VAL A 187 -3.82 11.33 3.70
CA VAL A 187 -2.36 11.22 3.68
C VAL A 187 -1.80 11.64 2.32
N TRP A 188 -2.41 11.16 1.24
CA TRP A 188 -2.01 11.50 -0.13
C TRP A 188 -2.12 12.99 -0.44
N LYS A 189 -3.20 13.64 0.01
CA LYS A 189 -3.39 15.09 -0.13
C LYS A 189 -2.31 15.86 0.61
N GLN A 190 -1.99 15.49 1.84
CA GLN A 190 -0.92 16.14 2.59
C GLN A 190 0.46 15.95 1.93
N LEU A 191 0.76 14.76 1.39
CA LEU A 191 1.98 14.51 0.62
C LEU A 191 2.06 15.37 -0.64
N ALA A 192 0.96 15.42 -1.41
CA ALA A 192 0.84 16.25 -2.60
C ALA A 192 0.88 17.75 -2.27
N GLY A 193 0.52 18.16 -1.04
CA GLY A 193 0.33 19.56 -0.66
C GLY A 193 -1.00 20.11 -1.17
N GLU A 194 -2.05 19.29 -1.14
CA GLU A 194 -3.44 19.67 -1.38
C GLU A 194 -4.19 19.88 -0.06
N GLU A 195 -5.27 20.66 -0.11
CA GLU A 195 -6.12 20.89 1.05
C GLU A 195 -6.94 19.65 1.41
N VAL A 196 -7.01 19.37 2.71
CA VAL A 196 -7.75 18.25 3.27
C VAL A 196 -9.12 18.75 3.76
N SER A 197 -10.18 18.05 3.37
CA SER A 197 -11.54 18.28 3.81
C SER A 197 -11.88 17.38 4.99
N TRP A 198 -12.39 17.97 6.07
CA TRP A 198 -12.87 17.23 7.25
C TRP A 198 -13.96 16.21 6.87
N SER A 199 -15.07 16.68 6.29
CA SER A 199 -16.24 15.84 6.04
C SER A 199 -16.00 14.74 5.01
N LYS A 200 -15.12 14.96 4.02
CA LYS A 200 -14.84 14.00 2.95
C LYS A 200 -13.63 13.13 3.23
N ASP A 201 -12.48 13.73 3.50
CA ASP A 201 -11.21 13.00 3.56
C ASP A 201 -11.00 12.36 4.94
N PHE A 202 -11.31 13.08 6.02
CA PHE A 202 -11.14 12.52 7.37
C PHE A 202 -12.17 11.43 7.68
N ALA A 203 -13.34 11.43 7.02
CA ALA A 203 -14.31 10.33 7.12
C ALA A 203 -13.74 8.96 6.67
N THR A 204 -12.70 8.95 5.82
CA THR A 204 -11.98 7.72 5.44
C THR A 204 -11.04 7.18 6.53
N VAL A 205 -10.76 8.01 7.55
CA VAL A 205 -9.98 7.66 8.74
C VAL A 205 -10.91 7.30 9.90
N ASP A 206 -11.90 8.14 10.16
CA ASP A 206 -12.79 8.02 11.32
C ASP A 206 -14.17 8.62 11.01
N SER A 207 -15.00 7.82 10.36
CA SER A 207 -16.36 8.19 9.94
C SER A 207 -17.30 8.40 11.13
N GLU A 208 -17.09 7.69 12.23
CA GLU A 208 -17.90 7.84 13.45
C GLU A 208 -17.63 9.17 14.12
N LEU A 209 -16.36 9.58 14.23
CA LEU A 209 -16.01 10.89 14.78
C LEU A 209 -16.56 12.03 13.93
N VAL A 210 -16.50 11.91 12.59
CA VAL A 210 -17.11 12.93 11.70
C VAL A 210 -18.60 13.08 11.98
N LYS A 211 -19.35 11.97 12.02
CA LYS A 211 -20.79 11.97 12.33
C LYS A 211 -21.09 12.51 13.73
N LEU A 212 -20.26 12.16 14.72
CA LEU A 212 -20.41 12.65 16.10
C LEU A 212 -20.29 14.17 16.15
N LEU A 213 -19.31 14.77 15.46
CA LEU A 213 -19.16 16.22 15.44
C LEU A 213 -20.29 16.91 14.66
N GLU A 214 -20.81 16.28 13.59
CA GLU A 214 -21.99 16.79 12.87
C GLU A 214 -23.23 16.82 13.77
N VAL A 215 -23.46 15.77 14.56
CA VAL A 215 -24.53 15.74 15.58
C VAL A 215 -24.31 16.82 16.64
N LEU A 216 -23.07 16.94 17.14
CA LEU A 216 -22.71 17.94 18.15
C LEU A 216 -22.91 19.38 17.67
N GLU A 217 -22.73 19.64 16.37
CA GLU A 217 -22.94 20.95 15.79
C GLU A 217 -24.42 21.32 15.70
N GLY A 218 -25.26 20.37 15.29
CA GLY A 218 -26.69 20.57 14.99
C GLY A 218 -27.66 20.37 16.16
N VAL A 219 -27.21 19.78 17.27
CA VAL A 219 -28.05 19.52 18.45
C VAL A 219 -28.50 20.82 19.15
N ASP A 220 -29.71 20.82 19.71
CA ASP A 220 -30.19 21.88 20.61
C ASP A 220 -29.60 21.75 22.03
N ARG A 221 -29.92 22.70 22.91
CA ARG A 221 -29.31 22.76 24.25
C ARG A 221 -29.79 21.59 25.11
N GLU A 222 -31.08 21.35 25.13
CA GLU A 222 -31.71 20.33 25.96
C GLU A 222 -31.19 18.93 25.60
N ALA A 223 -31.10 18.61 24.32
CA ALA A 223 -30.57 17.35 23.85
C ALA A 223 -29.05 17.26 24.03
N PHE A 224 -28.30 18.36 23.91
CA PHE A 224 -26.86 18.37 24.24
C PHE A 224 -26.62 18.02 25.71
N GLU A 225 -27.34 18.68 26.62
CA GLU A 225 -27.20 18.45 28.06
C GLU A 225 -27.56 17.01 28.43
N PHE A 226 -28.59 16.46 27.78
CA PHE A 226 -29.00 15.06 27.96
C PHE A 226 -27.97 14.05 27.42
N MET A 227 -27.41 14.28 26.23
CA MET A 227 -26.49 13.32 25.57
C MET A 227 -25.04 13.46 26.03
N PHE A 228 -24.58 14.66 26.36
CA PHE A 228 -23.15 14.98 26.55
C PHE A 228 -22.83 15.71 27.86
N GLY A 229 -23.82 16.33 28.51
CA GLY A 229 -23.66 17.43 29.48
C GLY A 229 -22.86 17.15 30.75
N ARG A 230 -22.27 15.96 30.91
CA ARG A 230 -21.39 15.58 32.03
C ARG A 230 -20.25 14.62 31.66
N GLU A 231 -20.22 14.12 30.43
CA GLU A 231 -19.27 13.08 29.99
C GLU A 231 -18.25 13.62 28.99
N LEU A 232 -18.66 14.59 28.16
CA LEU A 232 -17.79 15.17 27.15
C LEU A 232 -16.78 16.12 27.79
N THR A 233 -15.50 15.73 27.76
CA THR A 233 -14.38 16.56 28.23
C THR A 233 -13.53 17.03 27.06
N TYR A 234 -12.61 17.97 27.30
CA TYR A 234 -11.66 18.45 26.28
C TYR A 234 -10.53 17.43 26.03
N THR A 235 -10.89 16.20 25.70
CA THR A 235 -9.98 15.12 25.35
C THR A 235 -10.41 14.42 24.07
N ILE A 236 -9.47 13.79 23.38
CA ILE A 236 -9.73 12.94 22.21
C ILE A 236 -8.88 11.68 22.26
N VAL A 237 -9.31 10.63 21.57
CA VAL A 237 -8.49 9.46 21.26
C VAL A 237 -7.88 9.66 19.88
N ARG A 238 -6.56 9.51 19.77
CA ARG A 238 -5.81 9.59 18.52
C ARG A 238 -5.81 8.24 17.79
N SER A 239 -5.29 8.22 16.56
CA SER A 239 -5.24 6.98 15.77
C SER A 239 -4.34 5.89 16.37
N ASP A 240 -3.39 6.27 17.23
CA ASP A 240 -2.56 5.34 18.02
C ASP A 240 -3.21 4.91 19.36
N GLN A 241 -4.52 5.16 19.52
CA GLN A 241 -5.32 4.83 20.70
C GLN A 241 -4.89 5.56 21.99
N ARG A 242 -4.11 6.64 21.88
CA ARG A 242 -3.75 7.47 23.04
C ARG A 242 -4.74 8.61 23.24
N VAL A 243 -5.12 8.83 24.50
CA VAL A 243 -5.90 9.99 24.91
C VAL A 243 -4.99 11.22 24.97
N VAL A 244 -5.40 12.32 24.36
CA VAL A 244 -4.72 13.62 24.48
C VAL A 244 -5.69 14.71 24.89
N GLU A 245 -5.21 15.67 25.68
CA GLU A 245 -5.98 16.84 26.07
C GLU A 245 -5.90 17.91 24.97
N LEU A 246 -7.04 18.52 24.63
CA LEU A 246 -7.14 19.59 23.63
C LEU A 246 -6.77 20.96 24.20
N ILE A 247 -6.90 21.12 25.52
CA ILE A 247 -6.55 22.30 26.31
C ILE A 247 -5.86 21.83 27.61
N PRO A 248 -5.14 22.71 28.33
CA PRO A 248 -4.57 22.37 29.64
C PRO A 248 -5.66 21.93 30.64
N ASN A 249 -5.45 20.81 31.34
CA ASN A 249 -6.44 20.18 32.24
C ASN A 249 -7.75 19.81 31.51
N GLY A 250 -7.64 19.44 30.23
CA GLY A 250 -8.78 19.13 29.39
C GLY A 250 -9.58 17.93 29.88
N SER A 251 -8.91 16.95 30.50
CA SER A 251 -9.53 15.75 31.09
C SER A 251 -10.47 16.04 32.26
N SER A 252 -10.30 17.17 32.95
CA SER A 252 -11.16 17.61 34.06
C SER A 252 -12.12 18.73 33.68
N THR A 253 -12.09 19.18 32.42
CA THR A 253 -12.92 20.29 31.94
C THR A 253 -14.03 19.73 31.06
N VAL A 254 -15.28 19.89 31.51
CA VAL A 254 -16.47 19.47 30.74
C VAL A 254 -16.77 20.49 29.65
N VAL A 255 -17.18 20.00 28.48
CA VAL A 255 -17.61 20.84 27.36
C VAL A 255 -19.05 21.29 27.59
N CYS A 256 -19.26 22.61 27.64
CA CYS A 256 -20.59 23.20 27.72
C CYS A 256 -21.20 23.38 26.33
N TYR A 257 -22.53 23.53 26.25
CA TYR A 257 -23.23 23.74 24.98
C TYR A 257 -22.70 24.96 24.21
N GLU A 258 -22.35 26.03 24.92
CA GLU A 258 -21.82 27.28 24.39
C GLU A 258 -20.45 27.07 23.72
N ASP A 259 -19.63 26.18 24.26
CA ASP A 259 -18.26 25.95 23.81
C ASP A 259 -18.15 24.86 22.74
N ARG A 260 -19.25 24.14 22.44
CA ARG A 260 -19.24 22.97 21.54
C ARG A 260 -18.60 23.24 20.18
N LYS A 261 -18.78 24.46 19.64
CA LYS A 261 -18.19 24.86 18.35
C LYS A 261 -16.67 25.01 18.44
N GLU A 262 -16.16 25.53 19.54
CA GLU A 262 -14.72 25.60 19.79
C GLU A 262 -14.14 24.21 20.05
N PHE A 263 -14.85 23.38 20.81
CA PHE A 263 -14.48 21.97 20.98
C PHE A 263 -14.38 21.25 19.63
N ILE A 264 -15.40 21.35 18.77
CA ILE A 264 -15.38 20.80 17.40
C ILE A 264 -14.13 21.27 16.64
N ARG A 265 -13.85 22.58 16.64
CA ARG A 265 -12.68 23.16 15.97
C ARG A 265 -11.36 22.60 16.51
N LEU A 266 -11.24 22.44 17.83
CA LEU A 266 -10.07 21.87 18.48
C LEU A 266 -9.88 20.40 18.13
N VAL A 267 -10.94 19.60 18.16
CA VAL A 267 -10.93 18.18 17.74
C VAL A 267 -10.49 18.07 16.29
N GLN A 268 -11.11 18.83 15.39
CA GLN A 268 -10.79 18.80 13.96
C GLN A 268 -9.31 19.10 13.72
N ARG A 269 -8.79 20.17 14.33
CA ARG A 269 -7.37 20.53 14.23
C ARG A 269 -6.48 19.42 14.79
N ALA A 270 -6.76 18.93 15.99
CA ALA A 270 -5.93 17.93 16.66
C ALA A 270 -5.84 16.62 15.86
N ARG A 271 -6.96 16.16 15.27
CA ARG A 271 -7.01 14.93 14.47
C ARG A 271 -6.39 15.10 13.09
N LEU A 272 -6.62 16.23 12.40
CA LEU A 272 -6.02 16.49 11.08
C LEU A 272 -4.51 16.68 11.14
N GLU A 273 -3.99 17.28 12.22
CA GLU A 273 -2.56 17.56 12.37
C GLU A 273 -1.79 16.46 13.10
N GLU A 274 -2.45 15.38 13.52
CA GLU A 274 -1.86 14.43 14.45
C GLU A 274 -0.59 13.75 13.92
N SER A 275 -0.50 13.51 12.61
CA SER A 275 0.64 12.83 11.99
C SER A 275 1.45 13.74 11.07
N LYS A 276 1.34 15.06 11.26
CA LYS A 276 1.94 16.08 10.39
C LYS A 276 3.47 15.97 10.30
N GLU A 277 4.14 15.63 11.40
CA GLU A 277 5.60 15.48 11.42
C GLU A 277 6.06 14.23 10.66
N GLN A 278 5.33 13.11 10.81
CA GLN A 278 5.60 11.87 10.08
C GLN A 278 5.38 12.06 8.58
N ILE A 279 4.27 12.71 8.19
CA ILE A 279 3.97 13.03 6.79
C ILE A 279 5.00 14.01 6.22
N ALA A 280 5.45 15.00 7.00
CA ALA A 280 6.52 15.91 6.58
C ALA A 280 7.83 15.18 6.31
N ALA A 281 8.21 14.20 7.15
CA ALA A 281 9.39 13.37 6.92
C ALA A 281 9.25 12.51 5.65
N MET A 282 8.10 11.86 5.44
CA MET A 282 7.81 11.13 4.19
C MET A 282 7.89 12.06 2.97
N ARG A 283 7.32 13.27 3.06
CA ARG A 283 7.35 14.25 1.99
C ARG A 283 8.77 14.73 1.69
N ALA A 284 9.60 14.92 2.71
CA ALA A 284 11.02 15.27 2.54
C ALA A 284 11.77 14.17 1.78
N GLY A 285 11.54 12.91 2.14
CA GLY A 285 12.08 11.75 1.44
C GLY A 285 11.65 11.68 -0.01
N LEU A 286 10.36 11.87 -0.27
CA LEU A 286 9.80 11.92 -1.62
C LEU A 286 10.46 13.00 -2.47
N LEU A 287 10.61 14.21 -1.93
CA LEU A 287 11.22 15.35 -2.63
C LEU A 287 12.72 15.24 -2.83
N SER A 288 13.41 14.38 -2.07
CA SER A 288 14.82 14.10 -2.32
C SER A 288 15.02 13.35 -3.66
N VAL A 289 14.04 12.53 -4.05
CA VAL A 289 14.05 11.69 -5.25
C VAL A 289 13.26 12.33 -6.42
N VAL A 290 12.16 13.03 -6.11
CA VAL A 290 11.24 13.62 -7.09
C VAL A 290 11.29 15.15 -7.01
N PRO A 291 11.60 15.86 -8.10
CA PRO A 291 11.62 17.32 -8.09
C PRO A 291 10.27 17.93 -7.67
N GLN A 292 10.32 18.99 -6.86
CA GLN A 292 9.13 19.75 -6.41
C GLN A 292 8.15 20.11 -7.55
N PRO A 293 8.59 20.57 -8.74
CA PRO A 293 7.68 20.86 -9.85
C PRO A 293 6.85 19.65 -10.31
N VAL A 294 7.38 18.43 -10.22
CA VAL A 294 6.63 17.21 -10.57
C VAL A 294 5.49 17.00 -9.58
N LEU A 295 5.75 17.17 -8.29
CA LEU A 295 4.74 17.03 -7.25
C LEU A 295 3.65 18.10 -7.35
N ASP A 296 4.02 19.32 -7.76
CA ASP A 296 3.07 20.42 -7.98
C ASP A 296 2.17 20.22 -9.21
N LEU A 297 2.63 19.42 -10.19
CA LEU A 297 1.91 19.07 -11.41
C LEU A 297 1.06 17.80 -11.27
N LEU A 298 1.11 17.11 -10.13
CA LEU A 298 0.31 15.91 -9.87
C LEU A 298 -0.84 16.25 -8.93
N THR A 299 -2.01 15.68 -9.20
CA THR A 299 -3.04 15.55 -8.17
C THR A 299 -2.66 14.44 -7.18
N TRP A 300 -3.27 14.43 -5.99
CA TRP A 300 -3.05 13.36 -5.02
C TRP A 300 -3.40 11.98 -5.58
N GLN A 301 -4.44 11.85 -6.42
CA GLN A 301 -4.78 10.57 -7.06
C GLN A 301 -3.73 10.14 -8.08
N GLN A 302 -3.18 11.08 -8.84
CA GLN A 302 -2.10 10.77 -9.78
C GLN A 302 -0.81 10.39 -9.05
N LEU A 303 -0.53 11.03 -7.92
CA LEU A 303 0.57 10.65 -7.03
C LEU A 303 0.37 9.23 -6.50
N GLU A 304 -0.80 8.92 -5.92
CA GLU A 304 -1.13 7.55 -5.47
C GLU A 304 -0.96 6.55 -6.60
N LYS A 305 -1.57 6.80 -7.77
CA LYS A 305 -1.49 5.90 -8.92
C LYS A 305 -0.06 5.66 -9.42
N LYS A 306 0.81 6.68 -9.34
CA LYS A 306 2.22 6.54 -9.71
C LYS A 306 3.05 5.78 -8.67
N VAL A 307 2.69 5.84 -7.39
CA VAL A 307 3.40 5.14 -6.31
C VAL A 307 2.89 3.71 -6.16
N CYS A 308 1.58 3.52 -6.21
CA CYS A 308 0.92 2.26 -5.88
C CYS A 308 0.35 1.51 -7.08
N GLY A 309 0.28 2.11 -8.26
CA GLY A 309 -0.43 1.55 -9.41
C GLY A 309 -1.94 1.80 -9.32
N ASN A 310 -2.68 1.25 -10.27
CA ASN A 310 -4.13 1.46 -10.37
C ASN A 310 -4.88 0.75 -9.22
N PRO A 311 -5.67 1.47 -8.40
CA PRO A 311 -6.50 0.84 -7.37
C PRO A 311 -7.69 0.11 -7.97
N GLU A 312 -8.27 0.64 -9.04
CA GLU A 312 -9.36 0.03 -9.80
C GLU A 312 -8.80 -0.68 -11.03
N ILE A 313 -9.13 -1.96 -11.18
CA ILE A 313 -8.72 -2.79 -12.31
C ILE A 313 -9.98 -3.09 -13.11
N THR A 314 -10.00 -2.67 -14.37
CA THR A 314 -11.03 -3.12 -15.32
C THR A 314 -10.55 -4.36 -16.08
N VAL A 315 -11.50 -5.18 -16.52
CA VAL A 315 -11.19 -6.37 -17.34
C VAL A 315 -10.46 -5.97 -18.63
N ALA A 316 -10.90 -4.88 -19.26
CA ALA A 316 -10.27 -4.32 -20.45
C ALA A 316 -8.80 -3.92 -20.20
N GLU A 317 -8.47 -3.36 -19.04
CA GLU A 317 -7.10 -3.06 -18.67
C GLU A 317 -6.29 -4.32 -18.36
N LEU A 318 -6.83 -5.25 -17.57
CA LEU A 318 -6.15 -6.50 -17.21
C LEU A 318 -5.80 -7.32 -18.46
N ARG A 319 -6.72 -7.43 -19.42
CA ARG A 319 -6.50 -8.13 -20.69
C ARG A 319 -5.30 -7.61 -21.49
N ARG A 320 -4.96 -6.32 -21.38
CA ARG A 320 -3.79 -5.74 -22.06
C ARG A 320 -2.47 -6.26 -21.51
N PHE A 321 -2.49 -6.84 -20.32
CA PHE A 321 -1.33 -7.41 -19.65
C PHE A 321 -1.37 -8.94 -19.62
N ILE A 322 -2.34 -9.58 -20.28
CA ILE A 322 -2.39 -11.04 -20.41
C ILE A 322 -1.85 -11.45 -21.78
N THR A 323 -0.90 -12.38 -21.78
CA THR A 323 -0.42 -13.07 -22.97
C THR A 323 -0.79 -14.54 -22.85
N PHE A 324 -1.42 -15.11 -23.89
CA PHE A 324 -1.71 -16.53 -23.97
C PHE A 324 -0.62 -17.23 -24.76
N GLU A 325 0.01 -18.25 -24.18
CA GLU A 325 1.06 -19.05 -24.80
C GLU A 325 0.66 -20.52 -24.87
N ASP A 326 1.10 -21.20 -25.92
CA ASP A 326 0.84 -22.62 -26.18
C ASP A 326 -0.63 -23.06 -26.29
N PHE A 327 -1.54 -22.13 -26.59
CA PHE A 327 -2.91 -22.47 -26.96
C PHE A 327 -3.05 -22.71 -28.46
N PRO A 328 -3.86 -23.70 -28.88
CA PRO A 328 -4.41 -23.79 -30.23
C PRO A 328 -5.13 -22.50 -30.65
N SER A 329 -5.20 -22.25 -31.96
CA SER A 329 -6.07 -21.22 -32.51
C SER A 329 -7.53 -21.48 -32.11
N ASP A 330 -8.24 -20.42 -31.70
CA ASP A 330 -9.66 -20.48 -31.28
C ASP A 330 -9.97 -21.46 -30.14
N ASP A 331 -9.09 -21.50 -29.12
CA ASP A 331 -9.29 -22.35 -27.95
C ASP A 331 -10.47 -21.88 -27.06
N THR A 332 -11.42 -22.78 -26.80
CA THR A 332 -12.61 -22.51 -25.97
C THR A 332 -12.28 -22.22 -24.51
N ARG A 333 -11.12 -22.68 -24.00
CA ARG A 333 -10.65 -22.37 -22.65
C ARG A 333 -10.39 -20.89 -22.49
N ILE A 334 -9.75 -20.27 -23.49
CA ILE A 334 -9.50 -18.82 -23.52
C ILE A 334 -10.82 -18.07 -23.52
N GLN A 335 -11.79 -18.50 -24.35
CA GLN A 335 -13.10 -17.85 -24.43
C GLN A 335 -13.84 -17.90 -23.09
N ASN A 336 -13.94 -19.10 -22.48
CA ASN A 336 -14.56 -19.29 -21.17
C ASN A 336 -13.86 -18.47 -20.08
N PHE A 337 -12.53 -18.40 -20.11
CA PHE A 337 -11.73 -17.60 -19.17
C PHE A 337 -11.98 -16.10 -19.31
N LEU A 338 -11.99 -15.59 -20.53
CA LEU A 338 -12.24 -14.17 -20.78
C LEU A 338 -13.67 -13.77 -20.38
N GLU A 339 -14.66 -14.60 -20.69
CA GLU A 339 -16.06 -14.39 -20.28
C GLU A 339 -16.22 -14.45 -18.75
N ALA A 340 -15.54 -15.39 -18.08
CA ALA A 340 -15.52 -15.45 -16.63
C ALA A 340 -14.93 -14.16 -16.01
N LEU A 341 -13.84 -13.64 -16.57
CA LEU A 341 -13.25 -12.38 -16.12
C LEU A 341 -14.19 -11.18 -16.36
N ASP A 342 -15.02 -11.19 -17.41
CA ASP A 342 -15.99 -10.10 -17.65
C ASP A 342 -17.03 -9.98 -16.53
N ASN A 343 -17.27 -11.06 -15.78
CA ASN A 343 -18.18 -11.08 -14.63
C ASN A 343 -17.50 -10.73 -13.29
N PHE A 344 -16.20 -10.45 -13.29
CA PHE A 344 -15.46 -10.10 -12.07
C PHE A 344 -15.63 -8.62 -11.73
N THR A 345 -15.80 -8.33 -10.44
CA THR A 345 -15.70 -6.96 -9.92
C THR A 345 -14.24 -6.48 -9.93
N SER A 346 -13.99 -5.17 -9.75
CA SER A 346 -12.63 -4.66 -9.57
C SER A 346 -11.89 -5.33 -8.39
N GLU A 347 -12.64 -5.69 -7.34
CA GLU A 347 -12.10 -6.39 -6.17
C GLU A 347 -11.68 -7.83 -6.52
N ASP A 348 -12.54 -8.55 -7.27
CA ASP A 348 -12.24 -9.89 -7.77
C ASP A 348 -11.02 -9.89 -8.70
N LEU A 349 -10.91 -8.89 -9.60
CA LEU A 349 -9.77 -8.73 -10.50
C LEU A 349 -8.47 -8.41 -9.75
N SER A 350 -8.55 -7.61 -8.68
CA SER A 350 -7.41 -7.34 -7.79
C SER A 350 -6.95 -8.60 -7.06
N ARG A 351 -7.89 -9.42 -6.56
CA ARG A 351 -7.57 -10.73 -5.95
C ARG A 351 -7.01 -11.71 -6.97
N PHE A 352 -7.56 -11.76 -8.18
CA PHE A 352 -7.01 -12.58 -9.27
C PHE A 352 -5.58 -12.18 -9.61
N LEU A 353 -5.31 -10.88 -9.77
CA LEU A 353 -3.96 -10.39 -10.02
C LEU A 353 -3.02 -10.81 -8.87
N LYS A 354 -3.47 -10.73 -7.61
CA LYS A 354 -2.69 -11.15 -6.45
C LYS A 354 -2.43 -12.65 -6.44
N PHE A 355 -3.43 -13.45 -6.79
CA PHE A 355 -3.30 -14.90 -6.93
C PHE A 355 -2.25 -15.29 -7.98
N VAL A 356 -2.23 -14.60 -9.12
CA VAL A 356 -1.33 -14.94 -10.24
C VAL A 356 0.07 -14.35 -10.10
N THR A 357 0.19 -13.18 -9.46
CA THR A 357 1.43 -12.37 -9.52
C THR A 357 1.96 -11.95 -8.15
N GLY A 358 1.24 -12.25 -7.08
CA GLY A 358 1.52 -11.71 -5.74
C GLY A 358 1.17 -10.22 -5.58
N ARG A 359 0.73 -9.52 -6.64
CA ARG A 359 0.44 -8.08 -6.64
C ARG A 359 -1.05 -7.81 -6.79
N SER A 360 -1.59 -6.85 -6.06
CA SER A 360 -3.01 -6.49 -6.13
C SER A 360 -3.33 -5.36 -7.12
N ARG A 361 -2.32 -4.76 -7.76
CA ARG A 361 -2.45 -3.59 -8.65
C ARG A 361 -1.63 -3.75 -9.93
N LEU A 362 -2.16 -3.23 -11.05
CA LEU A 362 -1.48 -3.17 -12.36
C LEU A 362 -0.49 -2.00 -12.44
N PRO A 363 0.48 -2.03 -13.39
CA PRO A 363 0.77 -3.05 -14.41
C PRO A 363 1.65 -4.22 -13.95
N VAL A 364 1.28 -5.43 -14.36
CA VAL A 364 2.08 -6.66 -14.26
C VAL A 364 1.72 -7.55 -15.44
N GLN A 365 2.71 -8.05 -16.19
CA GLN A 365 2.45 -8.97 -17.30
C GLN A 365 2.14 -10.37 -16.74
N ILE A 366 1.08 -10.98 -17.23
CA ILE A 366 0.66 -12.34 -16.91
C ILE A 366 0.83 -13.18 -18.18
N THR A 367 1.48 -14.32 -18.06
CA THR A 367 1.49 -15.34 -19.12
C THR A 367 0.56 -16.48 -18.73
N VAL A 368 -0.44 -16.73 -19.56
CA VAL A 368 -1.39 -17.83 -19.37
C VAL A 368 -0.95 -18.99 -20.25
N TYR A 369 -0.85 -20.18 -19.65
CA TYR A 369 -0.56 -21.44 -20.33
C TYR A 369 -1.76 -22.39 -20.17
N PRO A 370 -1.96 -23.35 -21.10
CA PRO A 370 -2.90 -24.42 -20.86
C PRO A 370 -2.38 -25.33 -19.74
N GLU A 371 -3.26 -25.75 -18.83
CA GLU A 371 -2.97 -26.86 -17.91
C GLU A 371 -2.76 -28.16 -18.71
N ARG A 372 -1.71 -28.93 -18.39
CA ARG A 372 -1.29 -30.10 -19.18
C ARG A 372 -1.27 -31.41 -18.41
N GLU A 373 -1.31 -31.37 -17.08
CA GLU A 373 -1.15 -32.59 -16.29
C GLU A 373 -2.38 -33.51 -16.39
N ASN A 374 -3.58 -32.95 -16.56
CA ASN A 374 -4.84 -33.70 -16.55
C ASN A 374 -5.78 -33.29 -17.70
N LEU A 375 -5.37 -33.50 -18.95
CA LEU A 375 -6.10 -33.07 -20.17
C LEU A 375 -7.57 -33.54 -20.26
N ASN A 376 -7.93 -34.65 -19.60
CA ASN A 376 -9.29 -35.21 -19.61
C ASN A 376 -10.13 -34.81 -18.39
N ALA A 377 -9.54 -34.18 -17.38
CA ALA A 377 -10.28 -33.70 -16.22
C ALA A 377 -10.85 -32.31 -16.51
N LEU A 378 -12.14 -32.14 -16.20
CA LEU A 378 -12.81 -30.85 -16.30
C LEU A 378 -12.88 -30.21 -14.91
N ASP A 379 -13.00 -28.88 -14.90
CA ASP A 379 -13.40 -28.11 -13.72
C ASP A 379 -12.43 -28.28 -12.53
N LEU A 380 -11.14 -28.39 -12.83
CA LEU A 380 -10.07 -28.41 -11.83
C LEU A 380 -9.83 -27.02 -11.23
N MET A 381 -9.26 -27.01 -10.03
CA MET A 381 -8.77 -25.77 -9.43
C MET A 381 -7.67 -25.14 -10.29
N PRO A 382 -7.70 -23.83 -10.49
CA PRO A 382 -6.66 -23.13 -11.24
C PRO A 382 -5.33 -23.17 -10.46
N GLN A 383 -4.23 -23.15 -11.20
CA GLN A 383 -2.88 -23.07 -10.63
C GLN A 383 -2.17 -21.82 -11.13
N ALA A 384 -1.31 -21.25 -10.28
CA ALA A 384 -0.48 -20.11 -10.64
C ALA A 384 0.93 -20.28 -10.09
N SER A 385 1.90 -19.76 -10.83
CA SER A 385 3.28 -19.56 -10.38
C SER A 385 3.51 -18.05 -10.28
N THR A 386 3.43 -17.54 -9.06
CA THR A 386 3.61 -16.10 -8.77
C THR A 386 5.00 -15.60 -9.16
N CYS A 387 6.03 -16.42 -8.94
CA CYS A 387 7.43 -16.10 -9.28
C CYS A 387 7.62 -15.75 -10.76
N SER A 388 6.93 -16.47 -11.64
CA SER A 388 7.00 -16.27 -13.09
C SER A 388 5.80 -15.50 -13.64
N CYS A 389 4.88 -15.05 -12.78
CA CYS A 389 3.59 -14.45 -13.16
C CYS A 389 2.82 -15.33 -14.17
N CYS A 390 2.90 -16.64 -14.00
CA CYS A 390 2.26 -17.61 -14.89
C CYS A 390 0.94 -18.10 -14.30
N PHE A 391 -0.07 -18.23 -15.15
CA PHE A 391 -1.35 -18.85 -14.80
C PHE A 391 -1.59 -20.07 -15.68
N TYR A 392 -1.87 -21.22 -15.06
CA TYR A 392 -2.17 -22.46 -15.77
C TYR A 392 -3.68 -22.62 -15.81
N LEU A 393 -4.25 -22.50 -17.01
CA LEU A 393 -5.68 -22.47 -17.26
C LEU A 393 -6.22 -23.90 -17.50
N PRO A 394 -7.04 -24.44 -16.58
CA PRO A 394 -7.69 -25.73 -16.76
C PRO A 394 -8.73 -25.72 -17.86
N ASN A 395 -9.17 -26.92 -18.26
CA ASN A 395 -10.32 -27.05 -19.13
C ASN A 395 -11.61 -26.96 -18.30
N TYR A 396 -12.41 -25.92 -18.53
CA TYR A 396 -13.67 -25.70 -17.83
C TYR A 396 -14.85 -26.09 -18.71
N SER A 397 -15.87 -26.70 -18.10
CA SER A 397 -17.10 -27.12 -18.80
C SER A 397 -17.92 -25.94 -19.33
N SER A 398 -17.78 -24.76 -18.71
CA SER A 398 -18.42 -23.50 -19.14
C SER A 398 -17.70 -22.27 -18.57
N ALA A 399 -17.98 -21.09 -19.12
CA ALA A 399 -17.53 -19.81 -18.55
C ALA A 399 -17.99 -19.63 -17.09
N LYS A 400 -19.21 -20.09 -16.76
CA LYS A 400 -19.73 -20.04 -15.39
C LYS A 400 -18.94 -20.92 -14.42
N ALA A 401 -18.59 -22.14 -14.83
CA ALA A 401 -17.76 -23.02 -14.02
C ALA A 401 -16.36 -22.41 -13.81
N CYS A 402 -15.77 -21.82 -14.86
CA CYS A 402 -14.52 -21.07 -14.77
C CYS A 402 -14.63 -19.92 -13.75
N GLU A 403 -15.68 -19.11 -13.83
CA GLU A 403 -15.93 -17.98 -12.92
C GLU A 403 -16.04 -18.43 -11.46
N GLU A 404 -16.85 -19.45 -11.17
CA GLU A 404 -17.06 -19.95 -9.81
C GLU A 404 -15.77 -20.51 -9.20
N LEU A 405 -14.99 -21.27 -9.97
CA LEU A 405 -13.75 -21.90 -9.50
C LEU A 405 -12.60 -20.90 -9.37
N LEU A 406 -12.49 -19.94 -10.31
CA LEU A 406 -11.56 -18.81 -10.17
C LEU A 406 -11.89 -17.98 -8.93
N ARG A 407 -13.17 -17.60 -8.76
CA ARG A 407 -13.59 -16.82 -7.59
C ARG A 407 -13.32 -17.60 -6.31
N TYR A 408 -13.60 -18.90 -6.28
CA TYR A 408 -13.25 -19.74 -5.13
C TYR A 408 -11.74 -19.70 -4.84
N ALA A 409 -10.89 -19.91 -5.84
CA ALA A 409 -9.44 -19.92 -5.66
C ALA A 409 -8.91 -18.58 -5.13
N VAL A 410 -9.31 -17.44 -5.72
CA VAL A 410 -8.76 -16.13 -5.35
C VAL A 410 -9.21 -15.63 -3.97
N TYR A 411 -10.30 -16.18 -3.41
CA TYR A 411 -10.74 -15.88 -2.03
C TYR A 411 -10.20 -16.87 -0.99
N ASN A 412 -9.92 -18.12 -1.37
CA ASN A 412 -9.53 -19.17 -0.42
C ASN A 412 -8.02 -19.48 -0.43
N CYS A 413 -7.30 -19.14 -1.52
CA CYS A 413 -5.85 -19.30 -1.62
C CYS A 413 -5.12 -18.01 -1.20
N MET A 414 -5.40 -17.51 0.01
CA MET A 414 -4.81 -16.26 0.53
C MET A 414 -3.40 -16.43 1.15
N SER A 415 -2.87 -17.66 1.19
CA SER A 415 -1.51 -17.94 1.67
C SER A 415 -0.67 -18.60 0.58
N ILE A 416 0.44 -17.95 0.22
CA ILE A 416 1.49 -18.47 -0.68
C ILE A 416 2.32 -19.59 -0.01
N ASP A 417 2.17 -19.82 1.30
CA ASP A 417 3.04 -20.70 2.07
C ASP A 417 2.39 -22.06 2.37
N THR A 418 2.27 -22.92 1.36
CA THR A 418 2.33 -24.37 1.60
C THR A 418 3.36 -25.00 0.68
N ASP A 419 4.63 -24.70 0.95
CA ASP A 419 5.68 -25.70 0.77
C ASP A 419 5.33 -26.86 1.72
N ARG A 420 4.43 -27.73 1.28
CA ARG A 420 4.26 -29.02 1.92
C ARG A 420 5.57 -29.73 1.68
N ASN A 421 6.33 -29.91 2.77
CA ASN A 421 7.48 -30.77 2.78
C ASN A 421 7.03 -32.10 2.13
N PRO A 422 7.70 -32.64 1.09
CA PRO A 422 7.24 -33.86 0.41
C PRO A 422 7.29 -35.13 1.30
N TRP A 423 7.48 -34.95 2.61
CA TRP A 423 7.61 -35.97 3.63
C TRP A 423 6.63 -35.81 4.81
N ASP A 424 5.70 -34.84 4.75
CA ASP A 424 4.53 -34.74 5.65
C ASP A 424 3.23 -34.98 4.87
#